data_AF-A0A2E0MWJ8-F1
#
_entry.id   AF-A0A2E0MWJ8-F1
#
_cell.length_a   1.000
_cell.length_b   1.000
_cell.length_c   1.000
_cell.angle_alpha   90.00
_cell.angle_beta   90.00
_cell.angle_gamma   90.00
#
_symmetry.space_group_name_H-M   'P 1'
#
loop_
_entity.id
_entity.type
_entity.pdbx_description
1 polymer ?
#
loop_
_entity_poly.entity_id
_entity_poly.type
_entity_poly.pdbx_seq_one_letter_code
_entity_poly.pdbx_strand_id
1 'polypeptide(L)'
;TIGVVASHSSLQILHGARQEGFRTLGIAVGENRRRFYSAFPGADPDEWLMLDNYQEMLDHAEWFRQNNVIIVPHGSLVEYLGSENFKNLHVPTFGNRGILHWESSRERQRQWLEQGGCSMPKVIDDPHEIDGPVIVKYAGAKGGEGYFIARDYRDFRRNVKLEEEYTIQEYVLGCRYYLHFFFDPTADDGFQVQGRGSNAGKNLGRLELMSMDRRDESNVDEFYKLGSLRDLREMSLEPSFVVTGNQPVVIRESLLPRAFEMAEGTVAASFELEEGSRGMIGSFCLETIVTDKLEFRVFEISARIVAGSNPFVGGSPYSDINEPFMSTGRRIARAIKKAIKNDCLEEILS
;
A
#
# COMPACT_ATOMS: atom_id res chain seq x y z
N THR A 1 15.30 7.89 16.64
CA THR A 1 14.34 6.83 17.01
C THR A 1 13.39 6.59 15.85
N ILE A 2 12.97 5.36 15.59
CA ILE A 2 11.92 5.06 14.61
C ILE A 2 10.59 4.88 15.37
N GLY A 3 9.60 5.70 15.05
CA GLY A 3 8.27 5.67 15.65
C GLY A 3 7.22 5.17 14.69
N VAL A 4 6.24 4.41 15.20
CA VAL A 4 5.14 3.88 14.39
C VAL A 4 3.88 3.70 15.23
N VAL A 5 2.71 3.89 14.63
CA VAL A 5 1.44 3.51 15.25
C VAL A 5 1.37 2.00 15.38
N ALA A 6 0.94 1.49 16.51
CA ALA A 6 0.90 0.07 16.83
C ALA A 6 -0.25 -0.67 16.11
N SER A 7 -0.25 -0.70 14.78
CA SER A 7 -1.24 -1.36 13.91
C SER A 7 -0.64 -1.80 12.56
N HIS A 8 -1.42 -2.54 11.76
CA HIS A 8 -1.17 -2.85 10.34
C HIS A 8 0.12 -3.62 10.03
N SER A 9 1.28 -2.95 10.01
CA SER A 9 2.60 -3.53 9.68
C SER A 9 3.69 -3.11 10.67
N SER A 10 3.30 -2.52 11.79
CA SER A 10 4.19 -2.06 12.87
C SER A 10 5.12 -3.14 13.41
N LEU A 11 4.68 -4.39 13.57
CA LEU A 11 5.54 -5.48 14.06
C LEU A 11 6.77 -5.66 13.16
N GLN A 12 6.58 -5.65 11.84
CA GLN A 12 7.67 -5.74 10.89
C GLN A 12 8.56 -4.49 10.90
N ILE A 13 7.97 -3.31 11.00
CA ILE A 13 8.69 -2.02 11.05
C ILE A 13 9.57 -1.94 12.31
N LEU A 14 9.01 -2.22 13.48
CA LEU A 14 9.70 -2.21 14.77
C LEU A 14 10.82 -3.25 14.80
N HIS A 15 10.54 -4.47 14.32
CA HIS A 15 11.55 -5.52 14.22
C HIS A 15 12.71 -5.10 13.32
N GLY A 16 12.41 -4.59 12.12
CA GLY A 16 13.42 -4.11 11.17
C GLY A 16 14.24 -2.93 11.69
N ALA A 17 13.59 -1.97 12.37
CA ALA A 17 14.25 -0.84 13.01
C ALA A 17 15.27 -1.29 14.08
N ARG A 18 14.88 -2.25 14.92
CA ARG A 18 15.77 -2.83 15.94
C ARG A 18 16.94 -3.59 15.31
N GLN A 19 16.71 -4.37 14.25
CA GLN A 19 17.78 -5.06 13.52
C GLN A 19 18.81 -4.09 12.93
N GLU A 20 18.39 -2.88 12.55
CA GLU A 20 19.28 -1.84 12.04
C GLU A 20 19.93 -0.99 13.15
N GLY A 21 19.59 -1.23 14.42
CA GLY A 21 20.19 -0.59 15.59
C GLY A 21 19.48 0.69 16.04
N PHE A 22 18.27 0.96 15.56
CA PHE A 22 17.48 2.10 16.02
C PHE A 22 16.76 1.78 17.33
N ARG A 23 16.65 2.79 18.20
CA ARG A 23 15.60 2.80 19.23
C ARG A 23 14.24 2.89 18.57
N THR A 24 13.25 2.25 19.18
CA THR A 24 11.90 2.06 18.67
C THR A 24 10.84 2.67 19.59
N LEU A 25 9.86 3.34 19.00
CA LEU A 25 8.73 3.96 19.70
C LEU A 25 7.40 3.40 19.16
N GLY A 26 6.59 2.82 20.04
CA GLY A 26 5.22 2.40 19.73
C GLY A 26 4.22 3.48 20.13
N ILE A 27 3.32 3.86 19.21
CA ILE A 27 2.27 4.84 19.46
C ILE A 27 0.93 4.12 19.46
N ALA A 28 0.15 4.24 20.53
CA ALA A 28 -1.11 3.50 20.65
C ALA A 28 -2.17 4.28 21.42
N VAL A 29 -3.43 4.01 21.05
CA VAL A 29 -4.59 4.36 21.86
C VAL A 29 -5.04 3.13 22.64
N GLY A 30 -5.30 3.32 23.94
CA GLY A 30 -5.79 2.29 24.84
C GLY A 30 -4.70 1.39 25.45
N GLU A 31 -4.78 1.16 26.77
CA GLU A 31 -3.75 0.51 27.57
C GLU A 31 -3.42 -0.94 27.15
N ASN A 32 -4.40 -1.66 26.60
CA ASN A 32 -4.24 -3.07 26.23
C ASN A 32 -3.32 -3.28 25.03
N ARG A 33 -3.09 -2.26 24.19
CA ARG A 33 -2.25 -2.43 22.98
C ARG A 33 -0.84 -2.87 23.34
N ARG A 34 -0.24 -2.25 24.36
CA ARG A 34 1.09 -2.58 24.87
C ARG A 34 1.20 -4.05 25.29
N ARG A 35 0.17 -4.57 25.98
CA ARG A 35 0.13 -5.97 26.42
C ARG A 35 0.16 -6.96 25.26
N PHE A 36 -0.45 -6.65 24.11
CA PHE A 36 -0.41 -7.58 22.97
C PHE A 36 0.94 -7.60 22.27
N TYR A 37 1.68 -6.47 22.26
CA TYR A 37 3.01 -6.40 21.67
C TYR A 37 4.07 -7.15 22.47
N SER A 38 3.88 -7.31 23.77
CA SER A 38 4.81 -8.14 24.58
C SER A 38 4.81 -9.62 24.19
N ALA A 39 3.83 -10.08 23.39
CA ALA A 39 3.87 -11.41 22.77
C ALA A 39 4.95 -11.54 21.67
N PHE A 40 5.48 -10.41 21.20
CA PHE A 40 6.48 -10.34 20.14
C PHE A 40 7.73 -9.58 20.61
N PRO A 41 8.58 -10.16 21.48
CA PRO A 41 9.74 -9.46 22.06
C PRO A 41 10.69 -8.86 21.02
N GLY A 42 10.80 -9.46 19.82
CA GLY A 42 11.61 -8.93 18.73
C GLY A 42 11.09 -7.61 18.11
N ALA A 43 9.83 -7.25 18.38
CA ALA A 43 9.15 -6.06 17.90
C ALA A 43 8.49 -5.25 19.03
N ASP A 44 8.68 -5.64 20.31
CA ASP A 44 8.19 -4.87 21.45
C ASP A 44 8.95 -3.54 21.53
N PRO A 45 8.30 -2.38 21.41
CA PRO A 45 8.96 -1.07 21.41
C PRO A 45 9.79 -0.81 22.66
N ASP A 46 10.91 -0.10 22.50
CA ASP A 46 11.74 0.35 23.63
C ASP A 46 10.99 1.39 24.48
N GLU A 47 10.19 2.23 23.84
CA GLU A 47 9.36 3.25 24.46
C GLU A 47 7.93 3.21 23.91
N TRP A 48 6.97 3.65 24.72
CA TRP A 48 5.55 3.73 24.35
C TRP A 48 5.03 5.15 24.58
N LEU A 49 4.36 5.69 23.56
CA LEU A 49 3.52 6.88 23.69
C LEU A 49 2.06 6.42 23.64
N MET A 50 1.41 6.45 24.80
CA MET A 50 -0.01 6.13 24.94
C MET A 50 -0.82 7.41 24.83
N LEU A 51 -1.79 7.42 23.92
CA LEU A 51 -2.67 8.56 23.63
C LEU A 51 -4.12 8.18 23.97
N ASP A 52 -4.97 9.18 24.23
CA ASP A 52 -6.42 8.94 24.33
C ASP A 52 -7.06 8.93 22.93
N ASN A 53 -6.49 9.72 22.00
CA ASN A 53 -6.86 9.78 20.60
C ASN A 53 -5.62 9.95 19.71
N TYR A 54 -5.59 9.29 18.54
CA TYR A 54 -4.51 9.45 17.57
C TYR A 54 -4.35 10.89 17.05
N GLN A 55 -5.38 11.74 17.13
CA GLN A 55 -5.27 13.17 16.80
C GLN A 55 -4.29 13.93 17.70
N GLU A 56 -4.07 13.48 18.95
CA GLU A 56 -3.10 14.07 19.88
C GLU A 56 -1.66 14.00 19.37
N MET A 57 -1.38 13.17 18.35
CA MET A 57 -0.08 13.18 17.68
C MET A 57 0.28 14.58 17.15
N LEU A 58 -0.70 15.39 16.75
CA LEU A 58 -0.48 16.78 16.33
C LEU A 58 0.03 17.64 17.49
N ASP A 59 -0.55 17.49 18.67
CA ASP A 59 -0.16 18.23 19.89
C ASP A 59 1.23 17.80 20.38
N HIS A 60 1.59 16.52 20.15
CA HIS A 60 2.89 15.96 20.48
C HIS A 60 3.98 16.22 19.41
N ALA A 61 3.69 16.95 18.33
CA ALA A 61 4.65 17.18 17.24
C ALA A 61 6.01 17.71 17.72
N GLU A 62 6.00 18.67 18.65
CA GLU A 62 7.23 19.22 19.22
C GLU A 62 8.00 18.20 20.05
N TRP A 63 7.30 17.38 20.83
CA TRP A 63 7.93 16.30 21.61
C TRP A 63 8.61 15.28 20.69
N PHE A 64 7.96 14.89 19.58
CA PHE A 64 8.58 13.97 18.61
C PHE A 64 9.88 14.54 18.03
N ARG A 65 9.91 15.84 17.70
CA ARG A 65 11.10 16.52 17.18
C ARG A 65 12.23 16.57 18.20
N GLN A 66 11.93 16.97 19.44
CA GLN A 66 12.91 17.02 20.53
C GLN A 66 13.53 15.65 20.84
N ASN A 67 12.77 14.58 20.60
CA ASN A 67 13.22 13.19 20.78
C ASN A 67 13.79 12.55 19.50
N ASN A 68 14.00 13.32 18.43
CA ASN A 68 14.55 12.84 17.15
C ASN A 68 13.80 11.61 16.61
N VAL A 69 12.47 11.66 16.66
CA VAL A 69 11.59 10.59 16.17
C VAL A 69 11.35 10.79 14.67
N ILE A 70 11.61 9.73 13.90
CA ILE A 70 11.18 9.62 12.50
C ILE A 70 9.98 8.69 12.48
N ILE A 71 8.83 9.19 12.01
CA ILE A 71 7.60 8.41 11.88
C ILE A 71 7.62 7.62 10.57
N VAL A 72 7.34 6.32 10.65
CA VAL A 72 7.15 5.47 9.46
C VAL A 72 5.66 5.27 9.23
N PRO A 73 5.08 5.81 8.14
CA PRO A 73 3.65 5.69 7.88
C PRO A 73 3.25 4.33 7.32
N HIS A 74 2.04 3.91 7.65
CA HIS A 74 1.36 2.73 7.09
C HIS A 74 -0.16 2.98 7.04
N GLY A 75 -0.94 2.05 6.47
CA GLY A 75 -2.38 2.24 6.20
C GLY A 75 -3.18 2.78 7.37
N SER A 76 -3.11 2.13 8.54
CA SER A 76 -3.88 2.59 9.70
C SER A 76 -3.50 3.99 10.21
N LEU A 77 -2.26 4.45 10.05
CA LEU A 77 -1.87 5.78 10.54
C LEU A 77 -2.60 6.88 9.76
N VAL A 78 -2.59 6.76 8.43
CA VAL A 78 -3.25 7.70 7.52
C VAL A 78 -4.76 7.68 7.74
N GLU A 79 -5.32 6.50 7.99
CA GLU A 79 -6.74 6.34 8.30
C GLU A 79 -7.12 6.97 9.65
N TYR A 80 -6.37 6.70 10.72
CA TYR A 80 -6.71 7.15 12.07
C TYR A 80 -6.53 8.65 12.26
N LEU A 81 -5.49 9.26 11.66
CA LEU A 81 -5.34 10.72 11.69
C LEU A 81 -6.24 11.41 10.68
N GLY A 82 -6.50 10.78 9.53
CA GLY A 82 -7.02 11.43 8.33
C GLY A 82 -5.88 12.06 7.51
N SER A 83 -6.05 12.08 6.18
CA SER A 83 -5.04 12.56 5.22
C SER A 83 -4.58 13.99 5.48
N GLU A 84 -5.52 14.89 5.78
CA GLU A 84 -5.22 16.32 6.03
C GLU A 84 -4.42 16.52 7.32
N ASN A 85 -4.83 15.88 8.41
CA ASN A 85 -4.10 15.95 9.68
C ASN A 85 -2.70 15.33 9.55
N PHE A 86 -2.58 14.20 8.85
CA PHE A 86 -1.28 13.59 8.61
C PHE A 86 -0.35 14.50 7.79
N LYS A 87 -0.88 15.21 6.79
CA LYS A 87 -0.11 16.21 6.01
C LYS A 87 0.39 17.36 6.89
N ASN A 88 -0.40 17.76 7.88
CA ASN A 88 -0.08 18.84 8.83
C ASN A 88 0.73 18.37 10.05
N LEU A 89 1.07 17.09 10.15
CA LEU A 89 1.90 16.56 11.24
C LEU A 89 3.35 17.03 11.05
N HIS A 90 3.77 18.04 11.80
CA HIS A 90 5.11 18.65 11.73
C HIS A 90 6.22 17.81 12.39
N VAL A 91 6.29 16.52 12.02
CA VAL A 91 7.24 15.53 12.53
C VAL A 91 7.95 14.85 11.36
N PRO A 92 9.29 14.70 11.37
CA PRO A 92 10.01 14.02 10.31
C PRO A 92 9.38 12.66 9.99
N THR A 93 8.95 12.48 8.74
CA THR A 93 8.21 11.30 8.31
C THR A 93 8.94 10.65 7.15
N PHE A 94 9.18 9.34 7.22
CA PHE A 94 9.78 8.60 6.12
C PHE A 94 8.84 8.55 4.91
N GLY A 95 9.37 8.86 3.73
CA GLY A 95 8.63 8.96 2.48
C GLY A 95 8.16 10.39 2.18
N ASN A 96 7.29 10.52 1.19
CA ASN A 96 6.69 11.80 0.78
C ASN A 96 5.25 11.90 1.32
N ARG A 97 4.97 12.68 2.38
CA ARG A 97 3.59 12.88 2.87
C ARG A 97 2.66 13.40 1.78
N GLY A 98 3.17 14.20 0.85
CA GLY A 98 2.43 14.76 -0.26
C GLY A 98 1.81 13.68 -1.15
N ILE A 99 2.49 12.55 -1.38
CA ILE A 99 1.96 11.52 -2.29
C ILE A 99 0.68 10.84 -1.76
N LEU A 100 0.43 10.89 -0.46
CA LEU A 100 -0.68 10.15 0.15
C LEU A 100 -2.06 10.67 -0.24
N HIS A 101 -2.16 11.94 -0.61
CA HIS A 101 -3.44 12.46 -1.08
C HIS A 101 -3.78 11.92 -2.49
N TRP A 102 -2.78 11.51 -3.29
CA TRP A 102 -2.99 10.87 -4.60
C TRP A 102 -3.53 9.44 -4.45
N GLU A 103 -3.06 8.65 -3.47
CA GLU A 103 -3.64 7.32 -3.19
C GLU A 103 -5.05 7.41 -2.57
N SER A 104 -5.42 8.51 -1.92
CA SER A 104 -6.74 8.60 -1.24
C SER A 104 -7.92 8.78 -2.20
N SER A 105 -7.68 9.19 -3.45
CA SER A 105 -8.71 9.42 -4.47
C SER A 105 -8.55 8.45 -5.64
N ARG A 106 -9.64 7.74 -5.99
CA ARG A 106 -9.68 6.80 -7.12
C ARG A 106 -9.38 7.48 -8.46
N GLU A 107 -9.87 8.70 -8.64
CA GLU A 107 -9.61 9.49 -9.85
C GLU A 107 -8.12 9.85 -9.97
N ARG A 108 -7.52 10.33 -8.87
CA ARG A 108 -6.09 10.68 -8.81
C ARG A 108 -5.21 9.45 -9.02
N GLN A 109 -5.55 8.32 -8.39
CA GLN A 109 -4.86 7.04 -8.64
C GLN A 109 -4.93 6.65 -10.11
N ARG A 110 -6.11 6.79 -10.75
CA ARG A 110 -6.25 6.47 -12.17
C ARG A 110 -5.37 7.35 -13.04
N GLN A 111 -5.41 8.66 -12.84
CA GLN A 111 -4.55 9.60 -13.56
C GLN A 111 -3.08 9.24 -13.38
N TRP A 112 -2.63 8.97 -12.15
CA TRP A 112 -1.25 8.60 -11.86
C TRP A 112 -0.82 7.29 -12.54
N LEU A 113 -1.61 6.23 -12.40
CA LEU A 113 -1.30 4.91 -12.96
C LEU A 113 -1.32 4.91 -14.49
N GLU A 114 -2.32 5.55 -15.11
CA GLU A 114 -2.41 5.65 -16.57
C GLU A 114 -1.27 6.50 -17.14
N GLN A 115 -0.92 7.62 -16.49
CA GLN A 115 0.29 8.38 -16.84
C GLN A 115 1.56 7.54 -16.68
N GLY A 116 1.60 6.65 -15.69
CA GLY A 116 2.66 5.67 -15.47
C GLY A 116 2.76 4.60 -16.55
N GLY A 117 1.79 4.49 -17.46
CA GLY A 117 1.73 3.44 -18.49
C GLY A 117 1.13 2.12 -17.99
N CYS A 118 0.43 2.15 -16.85
CA CYS A 118 -0.33 1.03 -16.35
C CYS A 118 -1.70 0.94 -17.04
N SER A 119 -2.11 -0.27 -17.39
CA SER A 119 -3.46 -0.54 -17.87
C SER A 119 -4.38 -0.77 -16.68
N MET A 120 -5.40 0.06 -16.52
CA MET A 120 -6.42 -0.13 -15.48
C MET A 120 -7.67 -0.80 -16.04
N PRO A 121 -8.50 -1.46 -15.20
CA PRO A 121 -9.81 -1.92 -15.63
C PRO A 121 -10.70 -0.73 -16.06
N LYS A 122 -11.52 -0.92 -17.09
CA LYS A 122 -12.37 0.16 -17.63
C LYS A 122 -13.39 0.66 -16.61
N VAL A 123 -13.64 1.97 -16.58
CA VAL A 123 -14.79 2.56 -15.88
C VAL A 123 -15.98 2.52 -16.83
N ILE A 124 -17.16 2.27 -16.28
CA ILE A 124 -18.43 2.32 -17.00
C ILE A 124 -19.25 3.46 -16.39
N ASP A 125 -19.49 4.51 -17.17
CA ASP A 125 -20.17 5.71 -16.70
C ASP A 125 -21.69 5.53 -16.72
N ASP A 126 -22.23 4.89 -17.76
CA ASP A 126 -23.65 4.54 -17.85
C ASP A 126 -23.87 3.06 -17.52
N PRO A 127 -24.60 2.71 -16.44
CA PRO A 127 -24.91 1.31 -16.13
C PRO A 127 -25.63 0.57 -17.26
N HIS A 128 -26.31 1.25 -18.19
CA HIS A 128 -26.94 0.59 -19.35
C HIS A 128 -25.91 0.04 -20.35
N GLU A 129 -24.65 0.48 -20.27
CA GLU A 129 -23.54 -0.01 -21.10
C GLU A 129 -22.86 -1.26 -20.51
N ILE A 130 -23.36 -1.80 -19.38
CA ILE A 130 -22.83 -3.05 -18.81
C ILE A 130 -23.08 -4.21 -19.80
N ASP A 131 -22.02 -4.62 -20.48
CA ASP A 131 -21.99 -5.71 -21.47
C ASP A 131 -21.30 -6.99 -20.96
N GLY A 132 -20.86 -7.00 -19.70
CA GLY A 132 -20.20 -8.12 -19.04
C GLY A 132 -20.09 -7.95 -17.51
N PRO A 133 -19.35 -8.84 -16.82
CA PRO A 133 -19.17 -8.75 -15.38
C PRO A 133 -18.47 -7.46 -14.96
N VAL A 134 -19.02 -6.81 -13.94
CA VAL A 134 -18.52 -5.58 -13.34
C VAL A 134 -18.46 -5.70 -11.82
N ILE A 135 -17.54 -4.96 -11.21
CA ILE A 135 -17.53 -4.71 -9.77
C ILE A 135 -18.00 -3.29 -9.49
N VAL A 136 -18.90 -3.15 -8.53
CA VAL A 136 -19.40 -1.87 -8.07
C VAL A 136 -18.72 -1.55 -6.74
N LYS A 137 -18.09 -0.38 -6.69
CA LYS A 137 -17.31 0.09 -5.54
C LYS A 137 -17.94 1.36 -4.95
N TYR A 138 -18.51 1.27 -3.75
CA TYR A 138 -19.04 2.46 -3.07
C TYR A 138 -17.93 3.40 -2.60
N ALA A 139 -18.19 4.71 -2.57
CA ALA A 139 -17.27 5.71 -2.04
C ALA A 139 -17.06 5.50 -0.54
N GLY A 140 -15.82 5.63 -0.07
CA GLY A 140 -15.47 5.45 1.35
C GLY A 140 -15.46 4.00 1.87
N ALA A 141 -15.81 3.01 1.04
CA ALA A 141 -15.69 1.60 1.37
C ALA A 141 -14.25 1.22 1.75
N LYS A 142 -14.07 0.59 2.91
CA LYS A 142 -12.76 0.21 3.46
C LYS A 142 -12.52 -1.27 3.25
N GLY A 143 -11.37 -1.63 2.68
CA GLY A 143 -10.96 -3.03 2.54
C GLY A 143 -11.98 -3.90 1.79
N GLY A 144 -12.68 -3.34 0.81
CA GLY A 144 -13.66 -4.08 -0.01
C GLY A 144 -15.05 -4.26 0.61
N GLU A 145 -15.34 -3.64 1.75
CA GLU A 145 -16.67 -3.67 2.37
C GLU A 145 -17.73 -3.05 1.45
N GLY A 146 -18.85 -3.75 1.26
CA GLY A 146 -19.97 -3.30 0.43
C GLY A 146 -19.78 -3.44 -1.08
N TYR A 147 -18.62 -3.90 -1.56
CA TYR A 147 -18.43 -4.18 -2.99
C TYR A 147 -19.29 -5.36 -3.43
N PHE A 148 -19.84 -5.28 -4.63
CA PHE A 148 -20.59 -6.40 -5.21
C PHE A 148 -20.31 -6.56 -6.70
N ILE A 149 -20.51 -7.78 -7.19
CA ILE A 149 -20.36 -8.12 -8.62
C ILE A 149 -21.75 -8.12 -9.27
N ALA A 150 -21.87 -7.42 -10.40
CA ALA A 150 -23.02 -7.50 -11.28
C ALA A 150 -22.61 -8.10 -12.63
N ARG A 151 -23.47 -8.95 -13.20
CA ARG A 151 -23.19 -9.64 -14.48
C ARG A 151 -23.78 -8.91 -15.70
N ASP A 152 -24.80 -8.10 -15.44
CA ASP A 152 -25.55 -7.33 -16.41
C ASP A 152 -26.26 -6.15 -15.72
N TYR A 153 -26.87 -5.26 -16.50
CA TYR A 153 -27.61 -4.10 -15.98
C TYR A 153 -28.76 -4.48 -15.02
N ARG A 154 -29.45 -5.61 -15.26
CA ARG A 154 -30.57 -6.04 -14.41
C ARG A 154 -30.07 -6.47 -13.03
N ASP A 155 -28.95 -7.18 -12.99
CA ASP A 155 -28.28 -7.59 -11.76
C ASP A 155 -27.75 -6.36 -11.00
N PHE A 156 -27.17 -5.40 -11.71
CA PHE A 156 -26.77 -4.13 -11.15
C PHE A 156 -27.94 -3.40 -10.47
N ARG A 157 -29.05 -3.16 -11.20
CA ARG A 157 -30.22 -2.44 -10.70
C ARG A 157 -30.88 -3.07 -9.48
N ARG A 158 -30.74 -4.39 -9.30
CA ARG A 158 -31.32 -5.10 -8.16
C ARG A 158 -30.52 -4.89 -6.86
N ASN A 159 -29.22 -4.70 -6.96
CA ASN A 159 -28.30 -4.72 -5.82
C ASN A 159 -27.72 -3.34 -5.48
N VAL A 160 -27.73 -2.41 -6.43
CA VAL A 160 -27.20 -1.06 -6.21
C VAL A 160 -28.07 -0.27 -5.23
N LYS A 161 -27.41 0.41 -4.30
CA LYS A 161 -28.00 1.46 -3.47
C LYS A 161 -27.76 2.79 -4.16
N LEU A 162 -28.80 3.35 -4.77
CA LEU A 162 -28.68 4.55 -5.61
C LEU A 162 -28.41 5.82 -4.81
N GLU A 163 -28.70 5.78 -3.50
CA GLU A 163 -28.43 6.84 -2.54
C GLU A 163 -26.95 6.96 -2.14
N GLU A 164 -26.15 5.92 -2.38
CA GLU A 164 -24.71 5.90 -2.10
C GLU A 164 -23.92 6.24 -3.39
N GLU A 165 -22.83 6.99 -3.26
CA GLU A 165 -21.94 7.26 -4.39
C GLU A 165 -21.15 5.97 -4.73
N TYR A 166 -21.06 5.61 -6.02
CA TYR A 166 -20.38 4.39 -6.46
C TYR A 166 -19.62 4.58 -7.77
N THR A 167 -18.67 3.69 -8.02
CA THR A 167 -17.97 3.53 -9.30
C THR A 167 -18.24 2.15 -9.87
N ILE A 168 -18.58 2.06 -11.15
CA ILE A 168 -18.72 0.79 -11.86
C ILE A 168 -17.43 0.54 -12.65
N GLN A 169 -16.83 -0.62 -12.44
CA GLN A 169 -15.57 -0.99 -13.06
C GLN A 169 -15.68 -2.39 -13.67
N GLU A 170 -15.04 -2.59 -14.82
CA GLU A 170 -14.83 -3.91 -15.43
C GLU A 170 -14.31 -4.92 -14.40
N TYR A 171 -14.97 -6.07 -14.29
CA TYR A 171 -14.48 -7.18 -13.47
C TYR A 171 -13.48 -8.00 -14.28
N VAL A 172 -12.20 -7.74 -14.05
CA VAL A 172 -11.11 -8.44 -14.75
C VAL A 172 -10.99 -9.87 -14.23
N LEU A 173 -11.16 -10.85 -15.13
CA LEU A 173 -10.92 -12.26 -14.83
C LEU A 173 -9.42 -12.55 -14.83
N GLY A 174 -8.88 -12.91 -13.67
CA GLY A 174 -7.47 -13.26 -13.53
C GLY A 174 -7.04 -13.53 -12.09
N CYS A 175 -5.75 -13.81 -11.93
CA CYS A 175 -5.13 -14.01 -10.62
C CYS A 175 -4.65 -12.68 -10.06
N ARG A 176 -5.07 -12.35 -8.83
CA ARG A 176 -4.58 -11.19 -8.09
C ARG A 176 -3.14 -11.40 -7.61
N TYR A 177 -2.30 -10.39 -7.81
CA TYR A 177 -0.94 -10.30 -7.28
C TYR A 177 -0.68 -8.89 -6.78
N TYR A 178 -0.25 -8.77 -5.53
CA TYR A 178 0.08 -7.52 -4.88
C TYR A 178 1.61 -7.40 -4.88
N LEU A 179 2.13 -6.49 -5.69
CA LEU A 179 3.57 -6.38 -5.94
C LEU A 179 4.17 -5.34 -5.00
N HIS A 180 5.02 -5.75 -4.06
CA HIS A 180 5.64 -4.84 -3.09
C HIS A 180 6.97 -4.33 -3.62
N PHE A 181 7.01 -3.06 -4.00
CA PHE A 181 8.21 -2.39 -4.44
C PHE A 181 8.78 -1.47 -3.35
N PHE A 182 10.04 -1.12 -3.50
CA PHE A 182 10.72 -0.09 -2.73
C PHE A 182 11.52 0.78 -3.70
N PHE A 183 11.34 2.09 -3.61
CA PHE A 183 12.11 3.06 -4.37
C PHE A 183 13.03 3.86 -3.45
N ASP A 184 14.33 3.86 -3.75
CA ASP A 184 15.36 4.59 -3.03
C ASP A 184 15.93 5.70 -3.90
N PRO A 185 15.58 6.98 -3.67
CA PRO A 185 16.07 8.09 -4.47
C PRO A 185 17.57 8.36 -4.27
N THR A 186 18.17 7.80 -3.22
CA THR A 186 19.57 8.08 -2.83
C THR A 186 20.57 7.08 -3.41
N ALA A 187 20.08 6.02 -4.07
CA ALA A 187 20.89 4.92 -4.57
C ALA A 187 21.21 5.05 -6.06
N ASP A 188 22.48 4.85 -6.41
CA ASP A 188 23.05 4.98 -7.77
C ASP A 188 23.32 3.64 -8.46
N ASP A 189 22.93 2.53 -7.84
CA ASP A 189 23.13 1.15 -8.32
C ASP A 189 21.80 0.43 -8.67
N GLY A 190 21.89 -0.79 -9.19
CA GLY A 190 20.71 -1.61 -9.49
C GLY A 190 19.84 -1.08 -10.64
N PHE A 191 18.54 -1.41 -10.61
CA PHE A 191 17.58 -0.97 -11.62
C PHE A 191 17.23 0.50 -11.38
N GLN A 192 17.75 1.39 -12.24
CA GLN A 192 17.60 2.84 -12.12
C GLN A 192 16.36 3.33 -12.84
N VAL A 193 15.44 3.97 -12.10
CA VAL A 193 14.23 4.57 -12.67
C VAL A 193 14.61 5.72 -13.58
N GLN A 194 14.23 5.62 -14.85
CA GLN A 194 14.41 6.68 -15.82
C GLN A 194 13.34 7.76 -15.66
N GLY A 195 13.78 8.99 -15.43
CA GLY A 195 12.88 10.13 -15.33
C GLY A 195 12.16 10.44 -16.65
N ARG A 196 10.99 11.06 -16.54
CA ARG A 196 10.14 11.49 -17.65
C ARG A 196 9.76 12.95 -17.49
N GLY A 197 9.14 13.56 -18.51
CA GLY A 197 8.68 14.95 -18.43
C GLY A 197 9.80 15.92 -18.06
N SER A 198 9.62 16.67 -16.98
CA SER A 198 10.62 17.61 -16.44
C SER A 198 11.90 16.93 -15.94
N ASN A 199 11.89 15.61 -15.76
CA ASN A 199 13.02 14.79 -15.34
C ASN A 199 13.58 13.88 -16.44
N ALA A 200 13.21 14.09 -17.71
CA ALA A 200 13.72 13.28 -18.81
C ALA A 200 15.25 13.24 -18.88
N GLY A 201 15.82 12.03 -19.03
CA GLY A 201 17.26 11.81 -19.13
C GLY A 201 18.01 11.77 -17.78
N LYS A 202 17.30 11.82 -16.65
CA LYS A 202 17.88 11.65 -15.31
C LYS A 202 17.59 10.26 -14.77
N ASN A 203 18.56 9.70 -14.04
CA ASN A 203 18.32 8.58 -13.13
C ASN A 203 17.73 9.15 -11.84
N LEU A 204 16.53 8.68 -11.46
CA LEU A 204 15.83 9.16 -10.28
C LEU A 204 16.21 8.41 -9.00
N GLY A 205 16.76 7.21 -9.14
CA GLY A 205 17.10 6.32 -8.02
C GLY A 205 16.77 4.87 -8.32
N ARG A 206 17.03 4.01 -7.33
CA ARG A 206 16.92 2.56 -7.46
C ARG A 206 15.52 2.06 -7.16
N LEU A 207 15.00 1.19 -8.02
CA LEU A 207 13.76 0.44 -7.80
C LEU A 207 14.07 -1.03 -7.45
N GLU A 208 13.43 -1.51 -6.39
CA GLU A 208 13.61 -2.88 -5.88
C GLU A 208 12.25 -3.56 -5.75
N LEU A 209 12.15 -4.81 -6.20
CA LEU A 209 11.04 -5.67 -5.86
C LEU A 209 11.34 -6.36 -4.51
N MET A 210 10.53 -6.08 -3.50
CA MET A 210 10.74 -6.59 -2.14
C MET A 210 10.06 -7.93 -1.91
N SER A 211 8.81 -8.09 -2.34
CA SER A 211 8.02 -9.31 -2.13
C SER A 211 6.70 -9.25 -2.92
N MET A 212 5.90 -10.31 -2.88
CA MET A 212 4.55 -10.32 -3.44
C MET A 212 3.61 -11.18 -2.60
N ASP A 213 2.36 -10.78 -2.48
CA ASP A 213 1.33 -11.60 -1.82
C ASP A 213 0.04 -11.73 -2.65
N ARG A 214 -0.87 -12.56 -2.14
CA ARG A 214 -2.30 -12.52 -2.43
C ARG A 214 -3.05 -12.27 -1.13
N ARG A 215 -3.95 -11.29 -1.12
CA ARG A 215 -4.88 -11.08 -0.01
C ARG A 215 -5.79 -12.29 0.17
N ASP A 216 -5.98 -12.66 1.43
CA ASP A 216 -6.89 -13.71 1.90
C ASP A 216 -8.17 -13.05 2.42
N GLU A 217 -9.26 -13.17 1.67
CA GLU A 217 -10.46 -12.34 1.81
C GLU A 217 -11.70 -13.16 2.18
N SER A 218 -12.37 -12.71 3.24
CA SER A 218 -13.58 -13.34 3.76
C SER A 218 -14.83 -12.58 3.30
N ASN A 219 -15.83 -13.24 2.73
CA ASN A 219 -15.98 -14.68 2.47
C ASN A 219 -15.67 -15.08 1.01
N VAL A 220 -15.27 -14.13 0.14
CA VAL A 220 -15.23 -14.32 -1.32
C VAL A 220 -14.33 -15.48 -1.76
N ASP A 221 -13.19 -15.69 -1.09
CA ASP A 221 -12.24 -16.75 -1.47
C ASP A 221 -12.76 -18.16 -1.16
N GLU A 222 -13.78 -18.29 -0.31
CA GLU A 222 -14.42 -19.57 0.04
C GLU A 222 -15.83 -19.69 -0.56
N PHE A 223 -16.37 -18.60 -1.11
CA PHE A 223 -17.77 -18.47 -1.51
C PHE A 223 -18.17 -19.46 -2.62
N TYR A 224 -17.25 -19.77 -3.53
CA TYR A 224 -17.49 -20.71 -4.63
C TYR A 224 -17.77 -22.15 -4.18
N LYS A 225 -17.40 -22.51 -2.94
CA LYS A 225 -17.61 -23.86 -2.39
C LYS A 225 -19.07 -24.12 -2.01
N LEU A 226 -19.88 -23.07 -1.85
CA LEU A 226 -21.26 -23.18 -1.37
C LEU A 226 -22.28 -23.50 -2.48
N GLY A 227 -21.85 -23.53 -3.75
CA GLY A 227 -22.71 -23.84 -4.89
C GLY A 227 -22.77 -22.68 -5.89
N SER A 228 -23.82 -22.63 -6.71
CA SER A 228 -23.96 -21.56 -7.68
C SER A 228 -24.30 -20.23 -6.97
N LEU A 229 -23.77 -19.11 -7.46
CA LEU A 229 -24.09 -17.76 -6.94
C LEU A 229 -25.60 -17.49 -6.89
N ARG A 230 -26.38 -18.15 -7.76
CA ARG A 230 -27.84 -18.02 -7.80
C ARG A 230 -28.49 -18.60 -6.54
N ASP A 231 -28.09 -19.81 -6.14
CA ASP A 231 -28.65 -20.50 -4.98
C ASP A 231 -28.30 -19.76 -3.68
N LEU A 232 -27.08 -19.22 -3.62
CA LEU A 232 -26.59 -18.47 -2.46
C LEU A 232 -27.30 -17.14 -2.25
N ARG A 233 -27.69 -16.46 -3.33
CA ARG A 233 -28.52 -15.25 -3.26
C ARG A 233 -29.95 -15.55 -2.79
N GLU A 234 -30.51 -16.70 -3.14
CA GLU A 234 -31.81 -17.14 -2.57
C GLU A 234 -31.70 -17.36 -1.05
N MET A 235 -30.50 -17.66 -0.55
CA MET A 235 -30.18 -17.76 0.88
C MET A 235 -29.72 -16.43 1.52
N SER A 236 -29.76 -15.31 0.79
CA SER A 236 -29.28 -14.00 1.26
C SER A 236 -27.81 -13.98 1.70
N LEU A 237 -26.97 -14.84 1.10
CA LEU A 237 -25.52 -14.79 1.27
C LEU A 237 -24.92 -13.95 0.14
N GLU A 238 -24.14 -12.95 0.49
CA GLU A 238 -23.44 -12.08 -0.46
C GLU A 238 -21.92 -12.22 -0.31
N PRO A 239 -21.16 -12.09 -1.41
CA PRO A 239 -19.70 -12.08 -1.36
C PRO A 239 -19.19 -10.82 -0.65
N SER A 240 -18.18 -10.99 0.19
CA SER A 240 -17.46 -9.92 0.88
C SER A 240 -15.97 -10.03 0.59
N PHE A 241 -15.33 -8.88 0.37
CA PHE A 241 -13.90 -8.78 0.04
C PHE A 241 -13.05 -8.33 1.24
N VAL A 242 -13.59 -8.46 2.45
CA VAL A 242 -12.89 -8.06 3.69
C VAL A 242 -11.60 -8.84 3.84
N VAL A 243 -10.49 -8.12 3.91
CA VAL A 243 -9.15 -8.70 4.05
C VAL A 243 -8.95 -9.26 5.45
N THR A 244 -8.60 -10.55 5.54
CA THR A 244 -8.36 -11.26 6.80
C THR A 244 -6.92 -11.75 6.94
N GLY A 245 -6.19 -11.89 5.84
CA GLY A 245 -4.80 -12.34 5.83
C GLY A 245 -4.11 -12.04 4.51
N ASN A 246 -2.87 -12.55 4.38
CA ASN A 246 -2.06 -12.43 3.18
C ASN A 246 -1.27 -13.73 2.98
N GLN A 247 -1.24 -14.24 1.76
CA GLN A 247 -0.55 -15.46 1.39
C GLN A 247 0.68 -15.13 0.53
N PRO A 248 1.88 -15.63 0.87
CA PRO A 248 3.07 -15.36 0.07
C PRO A 248 3.00 -16.08 -1.27
N VAL A 249 3.37 -15.38 -2.35
CA VAL A 249 3.41 -15.95 -3.69
C VAL A 249 4.62 -15.44 -4.48
N VAL A 250 4.95 -16.16 -5.55
CA VAL A 250 5.86 -15.70 -6.60
C VAL A 250 5.11 -15.72 -7.92
N ILE A 251 5.38 -14.75 -8.80
CA ILE A 251 4.88 -14.78 -10.17
C ILE A 251 5.82 -15.58 -11.08
N ARG A 252 5.30 -15.98 -12.24
CA ARG A 252 6.15 -16.51 -13.32
C ARG A 252 7.23 -15.49 -13.67
N GLU A 253 8.49 -15.91 -13.71
CA GLU A 253 9.65 -15.02 -13.89
C GLU A 253 9.55 -14.15 -15.16
N SER A 254 9.00 -14.68 -16.25
CA SER A 254 8.79 -13.93 -17.50
C SER A 254 7.83 -12.73 -17.38
N LEU A 255 7.10 -12.60 -16.26
CA LEU A 255 6.25 -11.44 -15.96
C LEU A 255 7.00 -10.32 -15.23
N LEU A 256 8.19 -10.60 -14.67
CA LEU A 256 8.97 -9.62 -13.93
C LEU A 256 9.38 -8.40 -14.77
N PRO A 257 9.81 -8.53 -16.06
CA PRO A 257 10.13 -7.36 -16.86
C PRO A 257 8.95 -6.38 -16.94
N ARG A 258 7.74 -6.90 -17.20
CA ARG A 258 6.53 -6.07 -17.25
C ARG A 258 6.17 -5.48 -15.89
N ALA A 259 6.37 -6.21 -14.79
CA ALA A 259 6.17 -5.70 -13.45
C ALA A 259 7.11 -4.50 -13.14
N PHE A 260 8.39 -4.60 -13.53
CA PHE A 260 9.36 -3.51 -13.40
C PHE A 260 9.02 -2.31 -14.30
N GLU A 261 8.61 -2.51 -15.56
CA GLU A 261 8.16 -1.42 -16.43
C GLU A 261 6.99 -0.63 -15.82
N MET A 262 5.99 -1.33 -15.27
CA MET A 262 4.85 -0.68 -14.61
C MET A 262 5.27 0.09 -13.37
N ALA A 263 6.13 -0.49 -12.53
CA ALA A 263 6.62 0.14 -11.31
C ALA A 263 7.54 1.34 -11.61
N GLU A 264 8.46 1.20 -12.56
CA GLU A 264 9.30 2.29 -13.06
C GLU A 264 8.44 3.43 -13.57
N GLY A 265 7.46 3.12 -14.42
CA GLY A 265 6.60 4.14 -15.00
C GLY A 265 5.74 4.85 -13.96
N THR A 266 5.22 4.11 -12.99
CA THR A 266 4.49 4.65 -11.83
C THR A 266 5.38 5.59 -11.02
N VAL A 267 6.60 5.18 -10.68
CA VAL A 267 7.55 6.03 -9.94
C VAL A 267 7.90 7.26 -10.76
N ALA A 268 8.29 7.12 -12.03
CA ALA A 268 8.66 8.25 -12.87
C ALA A 268 7.50 9.25 -13.05
N ALA A 269 6.25 8.77 -13.21
CA ALA A 269 5.07 9.64 -13.27
C ALA A 269 4.81 10.39 -11.98
N SER A 270 5.14 9.80 -10.82
CA SER A 270 4.91 10.45 -9.52
C SER A 270 5.64 11.80 -9.36
N PHE A 271 6.78 11.98 -10.03
CA PHE A 271 7.55 13.23 -10.03
C PHE A 271 6.93 14.34 -10.89
N GLU A 272 5.93 14.01 -11.72
CA GLU A 272 5.27 14.94 -12.64
C GLU A 272 3.81 15.25 -12.23
N LEU A 273 3.33 14.67 -11.14
CA LEU A 273 1.93 14.78 -10.70
C LEU A 273 1.52 16.21 -10.30
N GLU A 274 2.45 16.95 -9.69
CA GLU A 274 2.25 18.33 -9.26
C GLU A 274 3.57 19.11 -9.28
N GLU A 275 3.49 20.43 -9.36
CA GLU A 275 4.66 21.30 -9.33
C GLU A 275 5.46 21.10 -8.04
N GLY A 276 6.75 20.81 -8.17
CA GLY A 276 7.62 20.53 -7.03
C GLY A 276 7.40 19.16 -6.39
N SER A 277 6.70 18.23 -7.06
CA SER A 277 6.54 16.86 -6.57
C SER A 277 7.89 16.20 -6.32
N ARG A 278 8.03 15.61 -5.13
CA ARG A 278 9.17 14.78 -4.75
C ARG A 278 9.01 13.32 -5.17
N GLY A 279 7.90 13.00 -5.82
CA GLY A 279 7.57 11.66 -6.28
C GLY A 279 7.35 10.65 -5.16
N MET A 280 7.32 9.39 -5.56
CA MET A 280 7.25 8.21 -4.71
C MET A 280 8.59 8.05 -3.99
N ILE A 281 8.56 7.79 -2.68
CA ILE A 281 9.76 7.54 -1.87
C ILE A 281 9.48 6.38 -0.93
N GLY A 282 10.33 5.36 -0.94
CA GLY A 282 10.21 4.19 -0.09
C GLY A 282 9.27 3.13 -0.64
N SER A 283 8.54 2.45 0.25
CA SER A 283 7.73 1.30 -0.13
C SER A 283 6.40 1.70 -0.76
N PHE A 284 6.02 1.00 -1.84
CA PHE A 284 4.69 1.05 -2.43
C PHE A 284 4.23 -0.32 -2.89
N CYS A 285 2.94 -0.44 -3.19
CA CYS A 285 2.35 -1.63 -3.76
C CYS A 285 1.53 -1.30 -5.00
N LEU A 286 1.78 -2.05 -6.08
CA LEU A 286 0.86 -2.13 -7.22
C LEU A 286 -0.08 -3.30 -7.00
N GLU A 287 -1.37 -3.02 -6.88
CA GLU A 287 -2.40 -4.04 -6.71
C GLU A 287 -2.90 -4.46 -8.09
N THR A 288 -2.61 -5.70 -8.49
CA THR A 288 -2.75 -6.14 -9.88
C THR A 288 -3.58 -7.40 -10.05
N ILE A 289 -4.14 -7.56 -11.24
CA ILE A 289 -4.74 -8.80 -11.74
C ILE A 289 -3.96 -9.21 -12.98
N VAL A 290 -3.55 -10.48 -13.05
CA VAL A 290 -2.92 -11.09 -14.23
C VAL A 290 -3.91 -12.00 -14.92
N THR A 291 -4.24 -11.70 -16.17
CA THR A 291 -5.18 -12.49 -16.98
C THR A 291 -4.56 -13.79 -17.48
N ASP A 292 -5.39 -14.67 -18.04
CA ASP A 292 -4.94 -15.89 -18.75
C ASP A 292 -4.08 -15.61 -19.99
N LYS A 293 -4.13 -14.38 -20.51
CA LYS A 293 -3.25 -13.86 -21.57
C LYS A 293 -1.95 -13.25 -21.06
N LEU A 294 -1.66 -13.36 -19.76
CA LEU A 294 -0.47 -12.80 -19.12
C LEU A 294 -0.43 -11.26 -19.14
N GLU A 295 -1.59 -10.61 -19.21
CA GLU A 295 -1.70 -9.16 -19.16
C GLU A 295 -1.95 -8.69 -17.72
N PHE A 296 -1.22 -7.66 -17.29
CA PHE A 296 -1.48 -6.98 -16.02
C PHE A 296 -2.59 -5.94 -16.16
N ARG A 297 -3.50 -5.94 -15.19
CA ARG A 297 -4.44 -4.85 -14.92
C ARG A 297 -4.17 -4.34 -13.51
N VAL A 298 -3.72 -3.09 -13.39
CA VAL A 298 -3.49 -2.44 -12.09
C VAL A 298 -4.80 -1.79 -11.68
N PHE A 299 -5.35 -2.16 -10.52
CA PHE A 299 -6.62 -1.61 -10.08
C PHE A 299 -6.43 -0.51 -9.02
N GLU A 300 -5.41 -0.62 -8.17
CA GLU A 300 -5.13 0.33 -7.08
C GLU A 300 -3.61 0.44 -6.83
N ILE A 301 -3.19 1.55 -6.23
CA ILE A 301 -1.83 1.78 -5.73
C ILE A 301 -1.87 2.20 -4.27
N SER A 302 -1.03 1.56 -3.46
CA SER A 302 -0.73 1.99 -2.09
C SER A 302 0.67 2.61 -2.07
N ALA A 303 0.78 3.91 -1.80
CA ALA A 303 2.05 4.65 -1.80
C ALA A 303 2.78 4.54 -0.45
N ARG A 304 2.69 3.36 0.18
CA ARG A 304 3.19 3.03 1.53
C ARG A 304 3.48 1.54 1.61
N ILE A 305 4.06 1.13 2.73
CA ILE A 305 4.06 -0.29 3.13
C ILE A 305 2.62 -0.80 3.32
N VAL A 306 2.35 -2.02 2.81
CA VAL A 306 1.05 -2.71 2.88
C VAL A 306 1.12 -3.93 3.80
N ALA A 307 -0.03 -4.39 4.32
CA ALA A 307 -0.10 -5.59 5.17
C ALA A 307 0.42 -6.86 4.47
N GLY A 308 0.36 -6.89 3.14
CA GLY A 308 0.93 -7.92 2.28
C GLY A 308 2.43 -8.15 2.49
N SER A 309 3.17 -7.17 3.02
CA SER A 309 4.59 -7.36 3.34
C SER A 309 4.82 -8.20 4.60
N ASN A 310 3.82 -8.32 5.49
CA ASN A 310 3.97 -8.95 6.81
C ASN A 310 4.43 -10.42 6.79
N PRO A 311 4.05 -11.29 5.83
CA PRO A 311 4.59 -12.66 5.75
C PRO A 311 6.11 -12.73 5.59
N PHE A 312 6.76 -11.63 5.20
CA PHE A 312 8.18 -11.57 4.82
C PHE A 312 9.08 -10.92 5.89
N VAL A 313 8.78 -11.11 7.19
CA VAL A 313 9.65 -10.62 8.29
C VAL A 313 11.06 -11.19 8.17
N GLY A 314 11.19 -12.45 7.77
CA GLY A 314 12.45 -13.14 7.53
C GLY A 314 13.03 -12.96 6.13
N GLY A 315 12.55 -12.00 5.33
CA GLY A 315 12.90 -11.88 3.92
C GLY A 315 11.90 -12.56 2.99
N SER A 316 12.15 -12.45 1.68
CA SER A 316 11.33 -13.01 0.61
C SER A 316 12.21 -13.65 -0.46
N PRO A 317 11.64 -14.50 -1.34
CA PRO A 317 12.35 -15.04 -2.49
C PRO A 317 13.00 -13.98 -3.39
N TYR A 318 12.50 -12.74 -3.39
CA TYR A 318 13.07 -11.64 -4.18
C TYR A 318 14.12 -10.85 -3.40
N SER A 319 13.81 -10.47 -2.15
CA SER A 319 14.71 -9.63 -1.35
C SER A 319 15.98 -10.39 -0.94
N ASP A 320 15.87 -11.68 -0.65
CA ASP A 320 16.98 -12.50 -0.13
C ASP A 320 18.06 -12.79 -1.18
N ILE A 321 17.71 -12.65 -2.48
CA ILE A 321 18.70 -12.69 -3.58
C ILE A 321 19.66 -11.51 -3.47
N ASN A 322 19.17 -10.35 -3.03
CA ASN A 322 19.97 -9.14 -2.89
C ASN A 322 20.64 -9.05 -1.51
N GLU A 323 19.87 -9.22 -0.44
CA GLU A 323 20.36 -9.22 0.94
C GLU A 323 19.52 -10.15 1.82
N PRO A 324 20.13 -11.15 2.49
CA PRO A 324 19.39 -12.08 3.33
C PRO A 324 18.60 -11.43 4.47
N PHE A 325 17.41 -11.97 4.72
CA PHE A 325 16.52 -11.59 5.81
C PHE A 325 16.08 -10.11 5.73
N MET A 326 15.84 -9.62 4.52
CA MET A 326 15.47 -8.24 4.28
C MET A 326 13.95 -8.09 4.14
N SER A 327 13.27 -7.79 5.26
CA SER A 327 11.86 -7.37 5.21
C SER A 327 11.71 -5.93 4.72
N THR A 328 10.50 -5.54 4.27
CA THR A 328 10.21 -4.15 3.91
C THR A 328 10.44 -3.19 5.08
N GLY A 329 10.02 -3.57 6.30
CA GLY A 329 10.29 -2.79 7.52
C GLY A 329 11.79 -2.59 7.79
N ARG A 330 12.61 -3.64 7.62
CA ARG A 330 14.07 -3.53 7.73
C ARG A 330 14.66 -2.69 6.61
N ARG A 331 14.15 -2.79 5.38
CA ARG A 331 14.60 -1.99 4.23
C ARG A 331 14.35 -0.49 4.42
N ILE A 332 13.22 -0.11 5.03
CA ILE A 332 12.93 1.27 5.44
C ILE A 332 13.98 1.75 6.44
N ALA A 333 14.20 1.00 7.52
CA ALA A 333 15.20 1.35 8.53
C ALA A 333 16.62 1.44 7.94
N ARG A 334 16.98 0.53 7.03
CA ARG A 334 18.26 0.54 6.32
C ARG A 334 18.41 1.77 5.43
N ALA A 335 17.33 2.22 4.77
CA ALA A 335 17.34 3.46 3.99
C ALA A 335 17.64 4.66 4.88
N ILE A 336 16.93 4.78 6.01
CA ILE A 336 17.16 5.84 7.01
C ILE A 336 18.61 5.81 7.51
N LYS A 337 19.13 4.64 7.85
CA LYS A 337 20.51 4.47 8.33
C LYS A 337 21.55 4.91 7.30
N LYS A 338 21.35 4.54 6.04
CA LYS A 338 22.22 4.94 4.93
C LYS A 338 22.15 6.44 4.69
N ALA A 339 20.96 7.03 4.67
CA ALA A 339 20.78 8.46 4.48
C ALA A 339 21.41 9.29 5.60
N ILE A 340 21.30 8.85 6.86
CA ILE A 340 22.03 9.45 7.99
C ILE A 340 23.55 9.37 7.77
N LYS A 341 24.07 8.19 7.37
CA LYS A 341 25.50 7.99 7.14
C LYS A 341 26.05 8.87 6.00
N ASN A 342 25.22 9.11 4.99
CA ASN A 342 25.59 9.85 3.78
C ASN A 342 25.20 11.33 3.83
N ASP A 343 24.63 11.81 4.95
CA ASP A 343 24.17 13.19 5.13
C ASP A 343 23.15 13.64 4.08
N CYS A 344 22.19 12.78 3.75
CA CYS A 344 21.10 13.03 2.78
C CYS A 344 19.72 12.64 3.31
N LEU A 345 19.51 12.78 4.62
CA LEU A 345 18.26 12.36 5.28
C LEU A 345 17.04 13.13 4.77
N GLU A 346 17.21 14.40 4.46
CA GLU A 346 16.20 15.28 3.88
C GLU A 346 15.66 14.79 2.54
N GLU A 347 16.40 13.97 1.78
CA GLU A 347 15.95 13.42 0.50
C GLU A 347 14.85 12.38 0.65
N ILE A 348 14.81 11.68 1.80
CA ILE A 348 13.87 10.57 2.07
C ILE A 348 12.83 10.89 3.14
N LEU A 349 12.95 12.03 3.82
CA LEU A 349 11.98 12.49 4.81
C LEU A 349 11.17 13.65 4.26
N SER A 350 9.89 13.71 4.64
CA SER A 350 9.05 14.89 4.48
C SER A 350 8.68 15.48 5.82
#